data_AF-G3MTH1-F1
#
_entry.id   AF-G3MTH1-F1
#
_cell.length_a   1.000
_cell.length_b   1.000
_cell.length_c   1.000
_cell.angle_alpha   90.00
_cell.angle_beta   90.00
_cell.angle_gamma   90.00
#
_symmetry.space_group_name_H-M   'P 1'
#
loop_
_entity.id
_entity.type
_entity.pdbx_description
1 polymer ?
#
loop_
_entity_poly.entity_id
_entity_poly.type
_entity_poly.pdbx_seq_one_letter_code
_entity_poly.pdbx_strand_id
1 'polypeptide(L)'
;MSRRVARSDGYIEAVKSTRGAQQSCVCNRPVAYVTCQTCGTTVMSRVQKVCLDHPAVIHLMDLKKCPKCFSSKLLEKCPANDNPRQN
;
A
#
# COMPACT_ATOMS: atom_id res chain seq x y z
N MET A 1 8.10 30.07 -45.10
CA MET A 1 8.22 30.42 -43.67
C MET A 1 7.25 29.56 -42.87
N SER A 2 7.66 28.34 -42.50
CA SER A 2 6.79 27.36 -41.84
C SER A 2 6.61 27.70 -40.36
N ARG A 3 5.40 28.10 -39.96
CA ARG A 3 5.06 28.40 -38.57
C ARG A 3 4.98 27.10 -37.78
N ARG A 4 5.93 26.86 -36.88
CA ARG A 4 5.86 25.78 -35.89
C ARG A 4 4.81 26.16 -34.86
N VAL A 5 3.76 25.37 -34.72
CA VAL A 5 2.77 25.52 -33.64
C VAL A 5 3.32 24.81 -32.40
N ALA A 6 3.55 25.57 -31.33
CA ALA A 6 3.94 25.01 -30.04
C ALA A 6 2.74 24.28 -29.42
N ARG A 7 2.87 22.96 -29.25
CA ARG A 7 2.01 22.16 -28.37
C ARG A 7 2.64 22.21 -26.99
N SER A 8 1.90 22.63 -25.97
CA SER A 8 2.32 22.45 -24.59
C SER A 8 1.09 22.15 -23.73
N ASP A 9 0.82 20.85 -23.65
CA ASP A 9 0.69 20.05 -22.44
C ASP A 9 -0.20 20.61 -21.32
N GLY A 10 -1.44 20.12 -21.30
CA GLY A 10 -2.32 20.20 -20.14
C GLY A 10 -1.77 19.34 -19.01
N TYR A 11 -1.16 19.99 -18.01
CA TYR A 11 -0.82 19.35 -16.75
C TYR A 11 -2.08 19.27 -15.88
N ILE A 12 -2.63 18.05 -15.72
CA ILE A 12 -3.70 17.82 -14.75
C ILE A 12 -3.05 17.69 -13.38
N GLU A 13 -3.17 18.75 -12.58
CA GLU A 13 -2.72 18.76 -11.19
C GLU A 13 -3.65 17.87 -10.36
N ALA A 14 -3.10 16.78 -9.82
CA ALA A 14 -3.84 15.80 -9.04
C ALA A 14 -4.49 16.45 -7.82
N VAL A 15 -5.83 16.48 -7.82
CA VAL A 15 -6.63 16.98 -6.70
C VAL A 15 -6.37 16.13 -5.44
N LYS A 16 -5.62 16.67 -4.48
CA LYS A 16 -5.58 16.12 -3.12
C LYS A 16 -6.94 16.37 -2.48
N SER A 17 -7.81 15.35 -2.52
CA SER A 17 -9.14 15.39 -1.92
C SER A 17 -9.01 15.43 -0.39
N THR A 18 -9.13 16.62 0.18
CA THR A 18 -9.17 16.87 1.62
C THR A 18 -10.61 17.11 2.06
N ARG A 19 -11.43 16.05 2.23
CA ARG A 19 -12.73 16.22 2.92
C ARG A 19 -13.06 15.02 3.80
N GLY A 20 -13.02 15.26 5.10
CA GLY A 20 -13.80 14.52 6.09
C GLY A 20 -13.00 13.58 6.97
N ALA A 21 -12.58 14.08 8.13
CA ALA A 21 -12.18 13.34 9.33
C ALA A 21 -11.02 12.35 9.19
N GLN A 22 -10.21 12.27 10.24
CA GLN A 22 -9.21 11.23 10.42
C GLN A 22 -9.90 9.89 10.71
N GLN A 23 -10.58 9.33 9.73
CA GLN A 23 -10.89 7.91 9.71
C GLN A 23 -9.70 7.23 9.05
N SER A 24 -9.10 6.30 9.78
CA SER A 24 -7.81 5.67 9.49
C SER A 24 -7.85 4.86 8.19
N CYS A 25 -7.84 5.53 7.04
CA CYS A 25 -7.80 4.88 5.74
C CYS A 25 -6.50 4.09 5.61
N VAL A 26 -6.63 2.78 5.39
CA VAL A 26 -5.49 1.85 5.28
C VAL A 26 -5.06 1.58 3.83
N CYS A 27 -5.71 2.22 2.85
CA CYS A 27 -5.45 1.99 1.43
C CYS A 27 -4.03 2.41 1.02
N ASN A 28 -3.55 3.57 1.49
CA ASN A 28 -2.23 4.11 1.16
C ASN A 28 -1.12 3.64 2.12
N ARG A 29 -1.31 2.50 2.79
CA ARG A 29 -0.29 1.94 3.68
C ARG A 29 0.97 1.55 2.88
N PRO A 30 2.18 1.86 3.39
CA PRO A 30 3.41 1.45 2.73
C PRO A 30 3.51 -0.08 2.61
N VAL A 31 4.23 -0.53 1.59
CA VAL A 31 4.53 -1.95 1.41
C VAL A 31 5.35 -2.45 2.61
N ALA A 32 5.01 -3.63 3.11
CA ALA A 32 5.63 -4.26 4.26
C ALA A 32 6.26 -5.60 3.86
N TYR A 33 6.83 -6.31 4.82
CA TYR A 33 7.20 -7.71 4.65
C TYR A 33 6.21 -8.60 5.39
N VAL A 34 5.68 -9.60 4.70
CA VAL A 34 4.80 -10.60 5.29
C VAL A 34 5.55 -11.91 5.37
N THR A 35 5.70 -12.43 6.59
CA THR A 35 6.31 -13.73 6.87
C THR A 35 5.21 -14.73 7.22
N CYS A 36 5.16 -15.86 6.53
CA CYS A 36 4.27 -16.95 6.90
C CYS A 36 4.86 -17.72 8.08
N GLN A 37 4.10 -17.84 9.17
CA GLN A 37 4.52 -18.58 10.37
C GLN A 37 4.43 -20.10 10.20
N THR A 38 3.82 -20.59 9.12
CA THR A 38 3.66 -22.03 8.85
C THR A 38 4.79 -22.57 7.98
N CYS A 39 5.15 -21.87 6.90
CA CYS A 39 6.19 -22.32 5.96
C CYS A 39 7.46 -21.47 5.98
N GLY A 40 7.53 -20.43 6.82
CA GLY A 40 8.70 -19.55 6.96
C GLY A 40 8.95 -18.61 5.79
N THR A 41 8.12 -18.64 4.74
CA THR A 41 8.34 -17.83 3.54
C THR A 41 8.06 -16.35 3.83
N THR A 42 9.01 -15.49 3.50
CA THR A 42 8.89 -14.03 3.62
C THR A 42 8.77 -13.41 2.23
N VAL A 43 7.76 -12.58 2.05
CA VAL A 43 7.46 -11.92 0.77
C VAL A 43 7.19 -10.43 1.00
N MET A 44 7.65 -9.60 0.06
CA MET A 44 7.39 -8.17 0.08
C MET A 44 5.94 -7.94 -0.37
N SER A 45 5.05 -7.76 0.58
CA SER A 45 3.61 -7.69 0.37
C SER A 45 2.95 -7.05 1.59
N ARG A 46 1.64 -6.89 1.57
CA ARG A 46 0.86 -6.35 2.69
C ARG A 46 -0.22 -7.33 3.06
N VAL A 47 -0.59 -7.42 4.34
CA VAL A 47 -1.74 -8.24 4.73
C VAL A 47 -2.99 -7.51 4.30
N GLN A 48 -3.91 -8.23 3.64
CA GLN A 48 -5.14 -7.61 3.20
C GLN A 48 -5.94 -7.09 4.39
N LYS A 49 -6.20 -5.79 4.38
CA LYS A 49 -7.08 -5.12 5.34
C LYS A 49 -8.22 -4.47 4.58
N VAL A 50 -9.43 -4.74 5.02
CA VAL A 50 -10.62 -4.06 4.49
C VAL A 50 -10.60 -2.64 5.05
N CYS A 51 -10.59 -1.66 4.15
CA CYS A 51 -10.76 -0.27 4.54
C CYS A 51 -12.25 0.01 4.77
N LEU A 52 -12.61 0.64 5.89
CA LEU A 52 -14.01 0.97 6.19
C LEU A 52 -14.54 2.04 5.24
N ASP A 53 -13.71 3.01 4.86
CA ASP A 53 -14.05 4.06 3.89
C ASP A 53 -14.14 3.53 2.45
N HIS A 54 -13.35 2.50 2.12
CA HIS A 54 -13.21 2.00 0.76
C HIS A 54 -13.29 0.46 0.72
N PRO A 55 -14.48 -0.13 0.95
CA PRO A 55 -14.64 -1.59 1.00
C PRO A 55 -14.42 -2.26 -0.37
N ALA A 56 -14.62 -1.53 -1.46
CA ALA A 56 -14.45 -2.02 -2.83
C ALA A 56 -13.01 -1.91 -3.36
N VAL A 57 -12.11 -1.23 -2.62
CA VAL A 57 -10.71 -1.08 -3.04
C VAL A 57 -9.92 -2.30 -2.61
N ILE A 58 -9.38 -3.00 -3.60
CA ILE A 58 -8.55 -4.19 -3.40
C ILE A 58 -7.20 -3.90 -4.06
N HIS A 59 -6.11 -4.14 -3.33
CA HIS A 59 -4.77 -3.96 -3.89
C HIS A 59 -4.22 -5.32 -4.35
N LEU A 60 -3.58 -5.35 -5.52
CA LEU A 60 -3.03 -6.58 -6.12
C LEU A 60 -2.01 -7.29 -5.21
N MET A 61 -1.27 -6.53 -4.40
CA MET A 61 -0.22 -7.03 -3.51
C MET A 61 -0.71 -7.39 -2.10
N ASP A 62 -2.03 -7.37 -1.87
CA ASP A 62 -2.62 -7.76 -0.58
C ASP A 62 -2.77 -9.28 -0.50
N LEU A 63 -2.13 -9.89 0.51
CA LEU A 63 -2.21 -11.32 0.78
C LEU A 63 -3.23 -11.64 1.88
N LYS A 64 -4.24 -12.46 1.56
CA LYS A 64 -5.11 -13.11 2.58
C LYS A 64 -4.50 -14.38 3.15
N LYS A 65 -3.72 -15.09 2.32
CA LYS A 65 -3.18 -16.42 2.59
C LYS A 65 -1.78 -16.51 1.99
N CYS A 66 -0.95 -17.38 2.55
CA CYS A 66 0.38 -17.63 2.02
C CYS A 66 0.28 -18.21 0.60
N PRO A 67 1.03 -17.71 -0.40
CA PRO A 67 1.00 -18.26 -1.76
C PRO A 67 1.58 -19.68 -1.87
N LYS A 68 2.36 -20.12 -0.87
CA LYS A 68 3.03 -21.42 -0.87
C LYS A 68 2.25 -22.51 -0.15
N CYS A 69 1.76 -22.21 1.05
CA CYS A 69 1.08 -23.19 1.91
C CYS A 69 -0.40 -22.87 2.17
N PHE A 70 -0.92 -21.78 1.61
CA PHE A 70 -2.30 -21.31 1.79
C PHE A 70 -2.73 -21.08 3.25
N SER A 71 -1.79 -21.09 4.19
CA SER A 71 -2.03 -20.79 5.60
C SER A 71 -2.42 -19.33 5.78
N SER A 72 -3.35 -19.09 6.70
CA SER A 72 -3.77 -17.75 7.13
C SER A 72 -2.87 -17.17 8.22
N LYS A 73 -1.88 -17.93 8.71
CA LYS A 73 -0.91 -17.47 9.73
C LYS A 73 0.17 -16.59 9.09
N LEU A 74 -0.19 -15.36 8.78
CA LEU A 74 0.68 -14.35 8.18
C LEU A 74 1.06 -13.30 9.25
N LEU A 75 2.36 -13.04 9.38
CA LEU A 75 2.88 -11.99 10.24
C LEU A 75 3.36 -10.83 9.37
N GLU A 76 2.68 -9.69 9.47
CA GLU A 76 3.14 -8.45 8.83
C GLU A 76 4.17 -7.77 9.71
N LYS A 77 5.35 -7.51 9.14
CA LYS A 77 6.38 -6.65 9.70
C LYS A 77 6.39 -5.38 8.86
N CYS A 78 5.81 -4.29 9.38
CA CYS A 78 6.17 -2.97 8.87
C CYS A 78 7.68 -2.83 9.04
N PRO A 79 8.41 -2.24 8.07
CA PRO A 79 9.74 -1.73 8.37
C PRO A 79 9.53 -0.71 9.48
N ALA A 80 9.82 -1.10 10.71
CA ALA A 80 9.87 -0.17 11.80
C ALA A 80 10.91 0.85 11.37
N ASN A 81 10.54 2.13 11.35
CA ASN A 81 11.47 3.11 11.89
C ASN A 81 11.70 2.66 13.33
N ASP A 82 12.58 1.69 13.53
CA ASP A 82 13.24 1.47 14.80
C ASP A 82 14.05 2.74 14.98
N ASN A 83 13.44 3.72 15.64
CA ASN A 83 14.22 4.77 16.25
C ASN A 83 14.74 4.10 17.53
N PRO A 84 15.98 3.59 17.56
CA PRO A 84 16.54 3.10 18.79
C PRO A 84 16.45 4.29 19.75
N ARG A 85 15.67 4.11 20.82
CA ARG A 85 15.53 5.10 21.88
C ARG A 85 16.95 5.45 22.33
N GLN A 86 17.41 6.64 21.94
CA GLN A 86 18.63 7.24 22.44
C GLN A 86 18.47 7.34 23.96
N ASN A 87 19.30 6.60 24.69
CA ASN A 87 19.54 6.79 26.12
C ASN A 87 21.03 7.02 26.32
#